data_AF-A0A661Z4F9-F1
#
_entry.id   AF-A0A661Z4F9-F1
#
_cell.length_a   1.000
_cell.length_b   1.000
_cell.length_c   1.000
_cell.angle_alpha   90.00
_cell.angle_beta   90.00
_cell.angle_gamma   90.00
#
_symmetry.space_group_name_H-M   'P 1'
#
loop_
_entity.id
_entity.type
_entity.pdbx_description
1 polymer ?
#
loop_
_entity_poly.entity_id
_entity_poly.type
_entity_poly.pdbx_seq_one_letter_code
_entity_poly.pdbx_strand_id
1 'polypeptide(L)'
;MKKDITPANRHNLSVLFVDDNETIRHLYQRLLEKHVAHFYIAKNGNHGLELYHKYKPDLVITDINMPVMDGIEMVREIKTMYPGAKIVVMSAYSVKENFIESINLGVDGYLMKPVEAKKLLSLIDEFAGITLMKWELERKEEKRRLAEEYLKKSLEEKDILLREVHHRVKNNMQIISSILRMQSRNVEDEKLKMILQESQNRIHSMALIHENLYSNEGLADVKFDNYIKSLVGNIARTYNSKQNKVKYKYLIESTNLPMDFAIPCGLIINELVSNSLKYAFSELQEGLISISFNNISDNNYSLIVEDNGVGINKDFDIKKTKSLGMKIIHKLVQQIEGELISDFSNGTKFCINFKTK
;
A
#
# COMPACT_ATOMS: atom_id res chain seq x y z
N MET A 1 15.78 0.66 -28.86
CA MET A 1 16.76 1.33 -29.74
C MET A 1 16.92 2.76 -29.29
N LYS A 2 18.14 3.15 -28.88
CA LYS A 2 18.47 4.54 -28.55
C LYS A 2 18.42 5.36 -29.85
N LYS A 3 17.58 6.39 -29.92
CA LYS A 3 17.67 7.41 -30.98
C LYS A 3 18.79 8.36 -30.55
N ASP A 4 19.92 8.28 -31.22
CA ASP A 4 21.01 9.24 -31.08
C ASP A 4 20.52 10.63 -31.52
N ILE A 5 20.65 11.60 -30.61
CA ILE A 5 20.22 12.98 -30.81
C ILE A 5 21.46 13.75 -31.24
N THR A 6 21.66 13.91 -32.55
CA THR A 6 22.62 14.88 -33.10
C THR A 6 22.05 16.31 -33.02
N PRO A 7 22.86 17.32 -32.68
CA PRO A 7 22.40 18.69 -32.50
C PRO A 7 22.32 19.42 -33.85
N ALA A 8 21.14 19.43 -34.49
CA ALA A 8 20.87 20.32 -35.62
C ALA A 8 19.40 20.71 -35.81
N ASN A 9 18.44 20.07 -35.13
CA ASN A 9 17.01 20.31 -35.32
C ASN A 9 16.39 20.93 -34.07
N ARG A 10 15.68 22.05 -34.25
CA ARG A 10 15.05 22.81 -33.15
C ARG A 10 13.92 22.01 -32.46
N HIS A 11 13.23 21.15 -33.22
CA HIS A 11 12.17 20.29 -32.72
C HIS A 11 12.33 18.85 -33.24
N ASN A 12 12.13 17.85 -32.36
CA ASN A 12 12.11 16.44 -32.75
C ASN A 12 10.75 16.03 -33.34
N LEU A 13 10.29 16.75 -34.36
CA LEU A 13 9.00 16.58 -35.03
C LEU A 13 9.19 16.05 -36.45
N SER A 14 8.28 15.21 -36.92
CA SER A 14 8.21 14.81 -38.32
C SER A 14 7.05 15.51 -39.04
N VAL A 15 7.33 16.18 -40.15
CA VAL A 15 6.34 16.99 -40.88
C VAL A 15 6.24 16.52 -42.32
N LEU A 16 5.03 16.33 -42.82
CA LEU A 16 4.73 16.09 -44.24
C LEU A 16 4.15 17.36 -44.85
N PHE A 17 4.81 17.87 -45.88
CA PHE A 17 4.36 19.02 -46.65
C PHE A 17 3.88 18.60 -48.04
N VAL A 18 2.65 18.98 -48.41
CA VAL A 18 2.00 18.58 -49.66
C VAL A 18 1.57 19.83 -50.42
N ASP A 19 2.14 20.03 -51.60
CA ASP A 19 1.80 21.16 -52.50
C ASP A 19 2.15 20.73 -53.93
N ASP A 20 1.38 21.11 -54.94
CA ASP A 20 1.63 20.70 -56.32
C ASP A 20 2.70 21.55 -57.02
N ASN A 21 3.01 22.74 -56.47
CA ASN A 21 4.02 23.64 -56.99
C ASN A 21 5.43 23.31 -56.47
N GLU A 22 6.33 22.92 -57.39
CA GLU A 22 7.71 22.56 -57.08
C GLU A 22 8.52 23.68 -56.42
N THR A 23 8.30 24.93 -56.84
CA THR A 23 9.01 26.09 -56.28
C THR A 23 8.61 26.32 -54.83
N ILE A 24 7.32 26.16 -54.51
CA ILE A 24 6.79 26.28 -53.15
C ILE A 24 7.33 25.16 -52.26
N ARG A 25 7.33 23.92 -52.74
CA ARG A 25 7.92 22.78 -52.00
C ARG A 25 9.38 23.02 -51.65
N HIS A 26 10.20 23.48 -52.60
CA HIS A 26 11.61 23.77 -52.35
C HIS A 26 11.82 24.95 -51.39
N LEU A 27 10.99 25.98 -51.45
CA LEU A 27 11.03 27.09 -50.51
C LEU A 27 10.80 26.60 -49.07
N TYR A 28 9.73 25.84 -48.83
CA TYR A 28 9.41 25.33 -47.50
C TYR A 28 10.37 24.26 -47.02
N GLN A 29 10.91 23.44 -47.92
CA GLN A 29 11.99 22.51 -47.59
C GLN A 29 13.16 23.27 -46.97
N ARG A 30 13.68 24.29 -47.66
CA ARG A 30 14.83 25.08 -47.16
C ARG A 30 14.54 25.78 -45.84
N LEU A 31 13.29 26.16 -45.61
CA LEU A 31 12.84 26.86 -44.41
C LEU A 31 12.66 25.93 -43.20
N LEU A 32 12.07 24.74 -43.42
CA LEU A 32 11.63 23.84 -42.35
C LEU A 32 12.58 22.70 -42.05
N GLU A 33 13.40 22.25 -43.00
CA GLU A 33 14.30 21.10 -42.85
C GLU A 33 15.31 21.28 -41.69
N LYS A 34 15.62 22.52 -41.30
CA LYS A 34 16.48 22.86 -40.14
C LYS A 34 15.73 22.95 -38.80
N HIS A 35 14.41 23.00 -38.83
CA HIS A 35 13.56 23.21 -37.65
C HIS A 35 12.93 21.92 -37.14
N VAL A 36 12.79 20.91 -38.00
CA VAL A 36 12.11 19.63 -37.69
C VAL A 36 13.08 18.46 -37.86
N ALA A 37 12.82 17.33 -37.18
CA ALA A 37 13.67 16.15 -37.26
C ALA A 37 13.61 15.44 -38.61
N HIS A 38 12.41 15.34 -39.17
CA HIS A 38 12.17 14.73 -40.47
C HIS A 38 11.18 15.58 -41.26
N PHE A 39 11.54 15.92 -42.50
CA PHE A 39 10.69 16.68 -43.39
C PHE A 39 10.41 15.84 -44.65
N TYR A 40 9.15 15.51 -44.87
CA TYR A 40 8.67 14.73 -46.01
C TYR A 40 7.91 15.66 -46.96
N ILE A 41 8.04 15.41 -48.25
CA ILE A 41 7.48 16.28 -49.29
C ILE A 41 6.69 15.43 -50.27
N ALA A 42 5.44 15.84 -50.53
CA ALA A 42 4.59 15.24 -51.54
C ALA A 42 4.12 16.27 -52.58
N LYS A 43 3.79 15.76 -53.77
CA LYS A 43 3.46 16.56 -54.96
C LYS A 43 1.96 16.64 -55.27
N ASN A 44 1.15 15.85 -54.56
CA ASN A 44 -0.30 15.78 -54.63
C ASN A 44 -0.82 14.95 -53.45
N GLY A 45 -2.14 14.91 -53.26
CA GLY A 45 -2.78 14.19 -52.16
C GLY A 45 -2.46 12.69 -52.12
N ASN A 46 -2.39 12.02 -53.27
CA ASN A 46 -2.13 10.57 -53.33
C ASN A 46 -0.70 10.24 -52.86
N HIS A 47 0.29 10.99 -53.34
CA HIS A 47 1.67 10.85 -52.86
C HIS A 47 1.79 11.22 -51.36
N GLY A 48 1.01 12.21 -50.91
CA GLY A 48 0.94 12.58 -49.50
C GLY A 48 0.41 11.44 -48.62
N LEU A 49 -0.68 10.80 -49.06
CA LEU A 49 -1.29 9.66 -48.36
C LEU A 49 -0.33 8.46 -48.28
N GLU A 50 0.37 8.14 -49.38
CA GLU A 50 1.40 7.10 -49.39
C GLU A 50 2.52 7.36 -48.37
N LEU A 51 3.05 8.59 -48.33
CA LEU A 51 4.06 8.98 -47.36
C LEU A 51 3.53 8.98 -45.93
N TYR A 52 2.28 9.38 -45.72
CA TYR A 52 1.63 9.32 -44.41
C TYR A 52 1.53 7.87 -43.90
N HIS A 53 1.13 6.93 -44.75
CA HIS A 53 1.08 5.51 -44.39
C HIS A 53 2.45 4.93 -44.04
N LYS A 54 3.47 5.31 -44.81
CA LYS A 54 4.82 4.79 -44.64
C LYS A 54 5.53 5.34 -43.40
N TYR A 55 5.41 6.64 -43.15
CA TYR A 55 6.22 7.33 -42.15
C TYR A 55 5.44 7.82 -40.94
N LYS A 56 4.10 7.93 -41.04
CA LYS A 56 3.20 8.43 -39.99
C LYS A 56 3.72 9.72 -39.35
N PRO A 57 3.84 10.81 -40.14
CA PRO A 57 4.36 12.08 -39.67
C PRO A 57 3.49 12.65 -38.54
N ASP A 58 4.11 13.39 -37.63
CA ASP A 58 3.45 14.03 -36.49
C ASP A 58 2.55 15.20 -36.91
N LEU A 59 2.86 15.85 -38.03
CA LEU A 59 2.09 16.98 -38.59
C LEU A 59 2.03 16.89 -40.12
N VAL A 60 0.86 17.10 -40.70
CA VAL A 60 0.66 17.26 -42.15
C VAL A 60 0.32 18.72 -42.44
N ILE A 61 0.97 19.31 -43.43
CA ILE A 61 0.66 20.63 -43.96
C ILE A 61 0.38 20.48 -45.44
N THR A 62 -0.85 20.76 -45.87
CA THR A 62 -1.28 20.51 -47.26
C THR A 62 -1.91 21.72 -47.89
N ASP A 63 -1.66 21.94 -49.17
CA ASP A 63 -2.53 22.80 -49.98
C ASP A 63 -3.91 22.13 -50.17
N ILE A 64 -4.94 22.93 -50.41
CA ILE A 64 -6.29 22.42 -50.72
C ILE A 64 -6.36 21.93 -52.15
N ASN A 65 -6.03 22.79 -53.12
CA ASN A 65 -6.30 22.53 -54.52
C ASN A 65 -5.05 21.97 -55.19
N MET A 66 -5.06 20.68 -55.52
CA MET A 66 -3.95 19.99 -56.19
C MET A 66 -4.49 18.99 -57.22
N PRO A 67 -3.76 18.67 -58.29
CA PRO A 67 -4.16 17.68 -59.28
C PRO A 67 -4.06 16.25 -58.73
N VAL A 68 -4.70 15.29 -59.41
CA VAL A 68 -4.77 13.86 -59.09
C VAL A 68 -5.62 13.53 -57.86
N MET A 69 -5.25 14.06 -56.70
CA MET A 69 -6.01 13.99 -55.46
C MET A 69 -5.76 15.29 -54.72
N ASP A 70 -6.85 15.95 -54.32
CA ASP A 70 -6.79 17.23 -53.64
C ASP A 70 -6.45 17.05 -52.14
N GLY A 71 -6.14 18.14 -51.46
CA GLY A 71 -5.77 18.10 -50.05
C GLY A 71 -6.92 17.71 -49.13
N ILE A 72 -8.17 18.01 -49.50
CA ILE A 72 -9.36 17.73 -48.69
C ILE A 72 -9.68 16.24 -48.72
N GLU A 73 -9.60 15.62 -49.90
CA GLU A 73 -9.72 14.19 -50.11
C GLU A 73 -8.64 13.43 -49.33
N MET A 74 -7.39 13.87 -49.43
CA MET A 74 -6.29 13.30 -48.63
C MET A 74 -6.54 13.43 -47.12
N VAL A 75 -6.97 14.61 -46.65
CA VAL A 75 -7.31 14.84 -45.23
C VAL A 75 -8.41 13.89 -44.78
N ARG A 76 -9.45 13.70 -45.59
CA ARG A 76 -10.58 12.80 -45.28
C ARG A 76 -10.11 11.36 -45.11
N GLU A 77 -9.28 10.85 -46.02
CA GLU A 77 -8.68 9.51 -45.93
C GLU A 77 -7.83 9.36 -44.67
N ILE A 78 -6.92 10.32 -44.42
CA ILE A 78 -6.05 10.29 -43.25
C ILE A 78 -6.86 10.32 -41.95
N LYS A 79 -7.83 11.22 -41.82
CA LYS A 79 -8.65 11.36 -40.60
C LYS A 79 -9.60 10.18 -40.39
N THR A 80 -10.06 9.52 -41.46
CA THR A 80 -10.87 8.30 -41.35
C THR A 80 -10.06 7.16 -40.73
N MET A 81 -8.80 7.00 -41.15
CA MET A 81 -7.93 5.94 -40.61
C MET A 81 -7.25 6.32 -39.30
N TYR A 82 -6.96 7.61 -39.12
CA TYR A 82 -6.25 8.17 -37.98
C TYR A 82 -6.95 9.47 -37.50
N PRO A 83 -8.05 9.36 -36.73
CA PRO A 83 -8.79 10.54 -36.27
C PRO A 83 -7.95 11.57 -35.49
N GLY A 84 -6.89 11.11 -34.83
CA GLY A 84 -5.95 11.94 -34.08
C GLY A 84 -4.81 12.57 -34.90
N ALA A 85 -4.75 12.36 -36.21
CA ALA A 85 -3.73 12.94 -37.09
C ALA A 85 -3.74 14.47 -37.01
N LYS A 86 -2.58 15.11 -36.86
CA LYS A 86 -2.51 16.58 -36.83
C LYS A 86 -2.35 17.12 -38.25
N ILE A 87 -3.33 17.87 -38.73
CA ILE A 87 -3.33 18.36 -40.11
C ILE A 87 -3.64 19.85 -40.17
N VAL A 88 -2.82 20.58 -40.91
CA VAL A 88 -2.95 22.00 -41.21
C VAL A 88 -3.18 22.16 -42.70
N VAL A 89 -4.16 22.96 -43.06
CA VAL A 89 -4.53 23.18 -44.46
C VAL A 89 -4.16 24.61 -44.88
N MET A 90 -3.54 24.75 -46.05
CA MET A 90 -3.24 26.04 -46.67
C MET A 90 -4.34 26.42 -47.66
N SER A 91 -4.95 27.59 -47.49
CA SER A 91 -6.08 28.04 -48.30
C SER A 91 -5.84 29.38 -48.98
N ALA A 92 -6.38 29.54 -50.20
CA ALA A 92 -6.48 30.81 -50.89
C ALA A 92 -7.84 31.49 -50.58
N TYR A 93 -7.88 32.82 -50.60
CA TYR A 93 -9.02 33.65 -50.16
C TYR A 93 -10.37 33.42 -50.89
N SER A 94 -10.40 32.60 -51.95
CA SER A 94 -11.43 32.67 -52.99
C SER A 94 -12.55 31.62 -52.93
N VAL A 95 -12.52 30.59 -52.06
CA VAL A 95 -13.60 29.58 -52.02
C VAL A 95 -14.04 29.27 -50.60
N LYS A 96 -15.22 29.75 -50.20
CA LYS A 96 -15.82 29.55 -48.86
C LYS A 96 -16.20 28.08 -48.59
N GLU A 97 -16.50 27.30 -49.62
CA GLU A 97 -17.00 25.91 -49.50
C GLU A 97 -15.92 24.94 -49.00
N ASN A 98 -14.72 24.95 -49.61
CA ASN A 98 -13.60 24.09 -49.20
C ASN A 98 -13.10 24.41 -47.77
N PHE A 99 -13.28 25.67 -47.32
CA PHE A 99 -12.93 26.07 -45.96
C PHE A 99 -13.88 25.43 -44.92
N ILE A 100 -15.20 25.49 -45.15
CA ILE A 100 -16.19 24.87 -44.26
C ILE A 100 -16.01 23.35 -44.22
N GLU A 101 -15.74 22.73 -45.37
CA GLU A 101 -15.48 21.30 -45.46
C GLU A 101 -14.25 20.88 -44.65
N SER A 102 -13.14 21.63 -44.74
CA SER A 102 -11.94 21.34 -43.95
C SER A 102 -12.20 21.38 -42.44
N ILE A 103 -13.04 22.31 -41.96
CA ILE A 103 -13.43 22.41 -40.55
C ILE A 103 -14.24 21.18 -40.13
N ASN A 104 -15.20 20.76 -40.95
CA ASN A 104 -16.03 19.59 -40.67
C ASN A 104 -15.22 18.28 -40.63
N LEU A 105 -14.09 18.23 -41.34
CA LEU A 105 -13.14 17.11 -41.29
C LEU A 105 -12.21 17.14 -40.07
N GLY A 106 -12.30 18.17 -39.22
CA GLY A 106 -11.56 18.26 -37.96
C GLY A 106 -10.07 18.56 -38.16
N VAL A 107 -9.72 19.41 -39.12
CA VAL A 107 -8.35 19.92 -39.27
C VAL A 107 -7.92 20.73 -38.04
N ASP A 108 -6.64 20.64 -37.70
CA ASP A 108 -6.08 21.20 -36.47
C ASP A 108 -5.55 22.64 -36.67
N GLY A 109 -5.50 23.14 -37.90
CA GLY A 109 -5.14 24.53 -38.18
C GLY A 109 -5.30 24.92 -39.65
N TYR A 110 -5.27 26.24 -39.90
CA TYR A 110 -5.35 26.79 -41.25
C TYR A 110 -4.31 27.89 -41.47
N LEU A 111 -3.75 27.93 -42.68
CA LEU A 111 -2.80 28.94 -43.12
C LEU A 111 -3.30 29.63 -44.38
N MET A 112 -3.45 30.95 -44.33
CA MET A 112 -3.90 31.75 -45.47
C MET A 112 -2.72 32.06 -46.39
N LYS A 113 -2.87 31.82 -47.70
CA LYS A 113 -1.87 32.21 -48.72
C LYS A 113 -1.98 33.73 -49.04
N PRO A 114 -0.87 34.47 -49.19
CA PRO A 114 0.52 34.03 -49.03
C PRO A 114 0.88 33.77 -47.56
N VAL A 115 1.52 32.63 -47.28
CA VAL A 115 1.84 32.23 -45.90
C VAL A 115 3.15 32.87 -45.48
N GLU A 116 3.10 33.64 -44.38
CA GLU A 116 4.30 34.22 -43.77
C GLU A 116 5.13 33.16 -43.06
N ALA A 117 6.46 33.18 -43.30
CA ALA A 117 7.43 32.28 -42.67
C ALA A 117 7.28 32.22 -41.13
N LYS A 118 7.09 33.37 -40.48
CA LYS A 118 6.94 33.47 -39.03
C LYS A 118 5.69 32.74 -38.52
N LYS A 119 4.59 32.83 -39.27
CA LYS A 119 3.32 32.18 -38.91
C LYS A 119 3.43 30.66 -39.01
N LEU A 120 4.09 30.16 -40.05
CA LEU A 120 4.34 28.73 -40.24
C LEU A 120 5.26 28.16 -39.15
N LEU A 121 6.35 28.87 -38.81
CA LEU A 121 7.25 28.44 -37.74
C LEU A 121 6.56 28.42 -36.37
N SER A 122 5.77 29.45 -36.05
CA SER A 122 5.00 29.50 -34.80
C SER A 122 4.04 28.32 -34.65
N LEU A 123 3.42 27.88 -35.75
CA LEU A 123 2.52 26.73 -35.76
C LEU A 123 3.27 25.43 -35.46
N ILE A 124 4.44 25.26 -36.07
CA ILE A 124 5.30 24.09 -35.83
C ILE A 124 5.78 24.06 -34.38
N ASP A 125 6.16 25.20 -33.82
CA ASP A 125 6.56 25.32 -32.41
C ASP A 125 5.43 24.90 -31.46
N GLU A 126 4.18 25.30 -31.76
CA GLU A 126 2.98 24.92 -30.99
C GLU A 126 2.74 23.40 -31.01
N PHE A 127 2.69 22.79 -32.20
CA PHE A 127 2.50 21.34 -32.33
C PHE A 127 3.66 20.54 -31.73
N ALA A 128 4.89 21.04 -31.84
CA ALA A 128 6.04 20.41 -31.20
C ALA A 128 5.92 20.45 -29.68
N GLY A 129 5.47 21.57 -29.10
CA GLY A 129 5.24 21.69 -27.66
C GLY A 129 4.23 20.68 -27.13
N ILE A 130 3.09 20.54 -27.80
CA ILE A 130 2.03 19.59 -27.42
C ILE A 130 2.56 18.14 -27.49
N THR A 131 3.26 17.80 -28.57
CA THR A 131 3.83 16.44 -28.75
C THR A 131 4.86 16.11 -27.68
N LEU A 132 5.73 17.07 -27.32
CA LEU A 132 6.71 16.89 -26.25
C LEU A 132 6.03 16.67 -24.89
N MET A 133 5.02 17.49 -24.55
CA MET A 133 4.27 17.33 -23.30
C MET A 133 3.59 15.96 -23.22
N LYS A 134 3.03 15.47 -24.33
CA LYS A 134 2.40 14.14 -24.39
C LYS A 134 3.41 13.03 -24.08
N TRP A 135 4.60 13.06 -24.70
CA TRP A 135 5.64 12.06 -24.43
C TRP A 135 6.18 12.13 -23.01
N GLU A 136 6.29 13.32 -22.43
CA GLU A 136 6.69 13.49 -21.02
C GLU A 136 5.66 12.87 -20.07
N LEU A 137 4.37 13.10 -20.33
CA LEU A 137 3.28 12.50 -19.55
C LEU A 137 3.33 10.97 -19.63
N GLU A 138 3.38 10.40 -20.84
CA GLU A 138 3.45 8.96 -21.06
C GLU A 138 4.67 8.32 -20.35
N ARG A 139 5.85 8.98 -20.41
CA ARG A 139 7.04 8.53 -19.68
C ARG A 139 6.86 8.58 -18.17
N LYS A 140 6.20 9.63 -17.66
CA LYS A 140 5.94 9.79 -16.22
C LYS A 140 4.96 8.73 -15.73
N GLU A 141 3.92 8.46 -16.52
CA GLU A 141 2.94 7.41 -16.23
C GLU A 141 3.59 6.03 -16.22
N GLU A 142 4.42 5.70 -17.20
CA GLU A 142 5.11 4.41 -17.24
C GLU A 142 6.09 4.26 -16.06
N LYS A 143 6.85 5.31 -15.72
CA LYS A 143 7.70 5.30 -14.52
C LYS A 143 6.89 5.09 -13.25
N ARG A 144 5.72 5.73 -13.13
CA ARG A 144 4.82 5.56 -11.97
C ARG A 144 4.32 4.12 -11.89
N ARG A 145 3.85 3.56 -13.02
CA ARG A 145 3.35 2.19 -13.10
C ARG A 145 4.40 1.17 -12.66
N LEU A 146 5.64 1.30 -13.15
CA LEU A 146 6.75 0.43 -12.77
C LEU A 146 7.10 0.57 -11.28
N ALA A 147 7.06 1.77 -10.72
CA ALA A 147 7.31 2.00 -9.30
C ALA A 147 6.20 1.39 -8.41
N GLU A 148 4.94 1.49 -8.81
CA GLU A 148 3.80 0.87 -8.12
C GLU A 148 3.91 -0.66 -8.13
N GLU A 149 4.26 -1.25 -9.28
CA GLU A 149 4.46 -2.69 -9.43
C GLU A 149 5.61 -3.20 -8.55
N TYR A 150 6.75 -2.47 -8.55
CA TYR A 150 7.88 -2.76 -7.68
C TYR A 150 7.50 -2.66 -6.19
N LEU A 151 6.79 -1.61 -5.81
CA LEU A 151 6.37 -1.39 -4.42
C LEU A 151 5.44 -2.51 -3.94
N LYS A 152 4.46 -2.89 -4.78
CA LYS A 152 3.54 -3.98 -4.49
C LYS A 152 4.29 -5.29 -4.27
N LYS A 153 5.22 -5.64 -5.16
CA LYS A 153 6.05 -6.85 -5.01
C LYS A 153 6.89 -6.80 -3.73
N SER A 154 7.49 -5.65 -3.41
CA SER A 154 8.28 -5.47 -2.19
C SER A 154 7.44 -5.62 -0.92
N LEU A 155 6.17 -5.17 -0.93
CA LEU A 155 5.23 -5.37 0.18
C LEU A 155 4.90 -6.85 0.36
N GLU A 156 4.56 -7.56 -0.72
CA GLU A 156 4.27 -8.99 -0.68
C GLU A 156 5.46 -9.81 -0.15
N GLU A 157 6.69 -9.48 -0.59
CA GLU A 157 7.91 -10.11 -0.07
C GLU A 157 8.11 -9.85 1.42
N LYS A 158 7.89 -8.62 1.89
CA LYS A 158 7.97 -8.28 3.32
C LYS A 158 6.94 -9.04 4.16
N ASP A 159 5.71 -9.18 3.67
CA ASP A 159 4.64 -9.91 4.37
C ASP A 159 4.94 -11.41 4.51
N ILE A 160 5.58 -12.01 3.50
CA ILE A 160 6.05 -13.40 3.56
C ILE A 160 7.17 -13.53 4.59
N LEU A 161 8.15 -12.62 4.57
CA LEU A 161 9.25 -12.62 5.52
C LEU A 161 8.78 -12.46 6.97
N LEU A 162 7.82 -11.56 7.21
CA LEU A 162 7.22 -11.39 8.54
C LEU A 162 6.58 -12.70 9.01
N ARG A 163 5.73 -13.33 8.19
CA ARG A 163 5.12 -14.64 8.53
C ARG A 163 6.17 -15.70 8.87
N GLU A 164 7.25 -15.80 8.10
CA GLU A 164 8.35 -16.73 8.37
C GLU A 164 9.03 -16.46 9.72
N VAL A 165 9.24 -15.19 10.09
CA VAL A 165 9.77 -14.84 11.42
C VAL A 165 8.85 -15.36 12.52
N HIS A 166 7.53 -15.18 12.42
CA HIS A 166 6.60 -15.65 13.43
C HIS A 166 6.53 -17.17 13.52
N HIS A 167 6.59 -17.87 12.39
CA HIS A 167 6.71 -19.33 12.38
C HIS A 167 8.00 -19.79 13.08
N ARG A 168 9.14 -19.12 12.84
CA ARG A 168 10.40 -19.42 13.52
C ARG A 168 10.34 -19.13 15.01
N VAL A 169 9.72 -18.02 15.43
CA VAL A 169 9.53 -17.69 16.85
C VAL A 169 8.70 -18.79 17.54
N LYS A 170 7.59 -19.22 16.93
CA LYS A 170 6.80 -20.35 17.42
C LYS A 170 7.63 -21.63 17.54
N ASN A 171 8.40 -21.98 16.51
CA ASN A 171 9.26 -23.17 16.50
C ASN A 171 10.33 -23.11 17.60
N ASN A 172 10.96 -21.95 17.80
CA ASN A 172 11.93 -21.74 18.87
C ASN A 172 11.29 -21.91 20.25
N MET A 173 10.09 -21.37 20.46
CA MET A 173 9.34 -21.56 21.71
C MET A 173 9.00 -23.05 21.94
N GLN A 174 8.64 -23.80 20.90
CA GLN A 174 8.38 -25.24 21.02
C GLN A 174 9.62 -26.04 21.43
N ILE A 175 10.78 -25.70 20.88
CA ILE A 175 12.07 -26.31 21.27
C ILE A 175 12.38 -26.01 22.73
N ILE A 176 12.28 -24.74 23.16
CA ILE A 176 12.55 -24.35 24.55
C ILE A 176 11.57 -25.05 25.50
N SER A 177 10.28 -25.10 25.16
CA SER A 177 9.27 -25.83 25.94
C SER A 177 9.61 -27.31 26.08
N SER A 178 10.12 -27.94 25.02
CA SER A 178 10.54 -29.35 25.05
C SER A 178 11.76 -29.57 25.94
N ILE A 179 12.76 -28.68 25.90
CA ILE A 179 13.94 -28.73 26.78
C ILE A 179 13.51 -28.57 28.24
N LEU A 180 12.66 -27.58 28.55
CA LEU A 180 12.15 -27.37 29.91
C LEU A 180 11.37 -28.58 30.42
N ARG A 181 10.55 -29.22 29.56
CA ARG A 181 9.83 -30.45 29.90
C ARG A 181 10.78 -31.60 30.21
N MET A 182 11.87 -31.76 29.44
CA MET A 182 12.89 -32.77 29.70
C MET A 182 13.64 -32.50 31.01
N GLN A 183 14.07 -31.26 31.23
CA GLN A 183 14.71 -30.82 32.48
C GLN A 183 13.80 -31.07 33.68
N SER A 184 12.52 -30.70 33.59
CA SER A 184 11.54 -30.86 34.67
C SER A 184 11.30 -32.32 35.06
N ARG A 185 11.47 -33.29 34.16
CA ARG A 185 11.33 -34.72 34.46
C ARG A 185 12.49 -35.27 35.30
N ASN A 186 13.65 -34.64 35.21
CA ASN A 186 14.89 -35.08 35.87
C ASN A 186 15.15 -34.34 37.20
N VAL A 187 14.20 -33.51 37.65
CA VAL A 187 14.31 -32.73 38.88
C VAL A 187 13.50 -33.41 39.99
N GLU A 188 14.15 -33.72 41.11
CA GLU A 188 13.52 -34.28 42.30
C GLU A 188 12.94 -33.20 43.24
N ASP A 189 13.54 -32.01 43.26
CA ASP A 189 13.06 -30.89 44.07
C ASP A 189 11.70 -30.38 43.53
N GLU A 190 10.64 -30.62 44.29
CA GLU A 190 9.27 -30.24 43.92
C GLU A 190 9.08 -28.73 43.71
N LYS A 191 9.84 -27.89 44.42
CA LYS A 191 9.80 -26.43 44.23
C LYS A 191 10.45 -26.03 42.90
N LEU A 192 11.60 -26.62 42.57
CA LEU A 192 12.28 -26.37 41.30
C LEU A 192 11.46 -26.91 40.12
N LYS A 193 10.85 -28.09 40.27
CA LYS A 193 9.93 -28.69 39.30
C LYS A 193 8.72 -27.79 39.04
N MET A 194 8.12 -27.23 40.08
CA MET A 194 7.01 -26.27 39.94
C MET A 194 7.43 -25.01 39.16
N ILE A 195 8.63 -24.48 39.43
CA ILE A 195 9.18 -23.31 38.71
C ILE A 195 9.42 -23.62 37.22
N LEU A 196 9.96 -24.80 36.92
CA LEU A 196 10.20 -25.24 35.54
C LEU A 196 8.88 -25.45 34.78
N GLN A 197 7.89 -26.07 35.43
CA GLN A 197 6.56 -26.27 34.85
C GLN A 197 5.84 -24.94 34.62
N GLU A 198 6.00 -23.96 35.52
CA GLU A 198 5.51 -22.61 35.31
C GLU A 198 6.20 -21.92 34.11
N SER A 199 7.52 -22.06 33.99
CA SER A 199 8.28 -21.53 32.87
C SER A 199 7.83 -22.16 31.54
N GLN A 200 7.57 -23.47 31.55
CA GLN A 200 7.04 -24.20 30.40
C GLN A 200 5.66 -23.70 29.98
N ASN A 201 4.75 -23.52 30.94
CA ASN A 201 3.40 -23.03 30.67
C ASN A 201 3.42 -21.61 30.07
N ARG A 202 4.31 -20.74 30.55
CA ARG A 202 4.51 -19.39 29.99
C ARG A 202 4.94 -19.44 28.53
N ILE A 203 5.95 -20.25 28.20
CA ILE A 203 6.44 -20.40 26.82
C ILE A 203 5.36 -21.01 25.91
N HIS A 204 4.58 -21.95 26.44
CA HIS A 204 3.48 -22.54 25.70
C HIS A 204 2.37 -21.51 25.38
N SER A 205 1.97 -20.70 26.38
CA SER A 205 1.03 -19.59 26.16
C SER A 205 1.56 -18.58 25.14
N MET A 206 2.84 -18.22 25.20
CA MET A 206 3.47 -17.33 24.21
C MET A 206 3.40 -17.92 22.79
N ALA A 207 3.67 -19.22 22.62
CA ALA A 207 3.60 -19.88 21.33
C ALA A 207 2.17 -19.88 20.75
N LEU A 208 1.16 -20.11 21.60
CA LEU A 208 -0.27 -20.08 21.21
C LEU A 208 -0.72 -18.66 20.84
N ILE A 209 -0.22 -17.65 21.55
CA ILE A 209 -0.45 -16.25 21.21
C ILE A 209 0.09 -15.98 19.79
N HIS A 210 1.33 -16.36 19.50
CA HIS A 210 1.90 -16.19 18.16
C HIS A 210 1.14 -16.96 17.08
N GLU A 211 0.63 -18.17 17.37
CA GLU A 211 -0.16 -18.94 16.40
C GLU A 211 -1.53 -18.33 16.08
N ASN A 212 -2.25 -17.84 17.09
CA ASN A 212 -3.57 -17.24 16.90
C ASN A 212 -3.51 -15.86 16.23
N LEU A 213 -2.40 -15.13 16.37
CA LEU A 213 -2.25 -13.79 15.82
C LEU A 213 -1.93 -13.79 14.32
N TYR A 214 -1.25 -14.82 13.82
CA TYR A 214 -0.76 -14.90 12.44
C TYR A 214 -1.51 -15.89 11.55
N SER A 215 -2.47 -16.63 12.11
CA SER A 215 -3.33 -17.55 11.35
C SER A 215 -4.50 -16.86 10.64
N ASN A 216 -4.85 -15.62 11.03
CA ASN A 216 -5.82 -14.80 10.32
C ASN A 216 -5.13 -13.97 9.23
N GLU A 217 -5.76 -13.83 8.06
CA GLU A 217 -5.21 -13.29 6.80
C GLU A 217 -4.73 -11.81 6.83
N GLY A 218 -4.68 -11.16 7.99
CA GLY A 218 -4.23 -9.77 8.16
C GLY A 218 -3.10 -9.63 9.18
N LEU A 219 -2.01 -8.97 8.78
CA LEU A 219 -0.81 -8.75 9.61
C LEU A 219 -0.89 -7.50 10.51
N ALA A 220 -1.88 -6.62 10.30
CA ALA A 220 -1.93 -5.30 10.94
C ALA A 220 -2.78 -5.27 12.23
N ASP A 221 -3.97 -5.88 12.19
CA ASP A 221 -5.01 -5.67 13.19
C ASP A 221 -5.60 -6.97 13.73
N VAL A 222 -5.65 -7.07 15.07
CA VAL A 222 -6.15 -8.25 15.77
C VAL A 222 -7.55 -7.98 16.29
N LYS A 223 -8.52 -8.84 15.94
CA LYS A 223 -9.84 -8.87 16.60
C LYS A 223 -9.67 -9.29 18.06
N PHE A 224 -9.53 -8.31 18.94
CA PHE A 224 -9.00 -8.51 20.28
C PHE A 224 -9.94 -9.32 21.18
N ASP A 225 -11.25 -9.21 20.96
CA ASP A 225 -12.28 -9.96 21.68
C ASP A 225 -12.17 -11.48 21.48
N ASN A 226 -12.00 -11.92 20.23
CA ASN A 226 -11.82 -13.34 19.90
C ASN A 226 -10.48 -13.87 20.42
N TYR A 227 -9.44 -13.05 20.28
CA TYR A 227 -8.10 -13.36 20.77
C TYR A 227 -8.08 -13.63 22.28
N ILE A 228 -8.69 -12.75 23.10
CA ILE A 228 -8.72 -12.90 24.55
C ILE A 228 -9.56 -14.09 25.00
N LYS A 229 -10.74 -14.32 24.40
CA LYS A 229 -11.57 -15.49 24.72
C LYS A 229 -10.82 -16.80 24.44
N SER A 230 -10.09 -16.88 23.33
CA SER A 230 -9.28 -18.04 22.97
C SER A 230 -8.12 -18.24 23.96
N LEU A 231 -7.39 -17.17 24.28
CA LEU A 231 -6.28 -17.19 25.23
C LEU A 231 -6.71 -17.68 26.61
N VAL A 232 -7.76 -17.07 27.18
CA VAL A 232 -8.26 -17.40 28.51
C VAL A 232 -8.82 -18.83 28.55
N GLY A 233 -9.48 -19.28 27.48
CA GLY A 233 -9.92 -20.67 27.34
C GLY A 233 -8.77 -21.68 27.36
N ASN A 234 -7.63 -21.35 26.72
CA ASN A 234 -6.42 -22.20 26.76
C ASN A 234 -5.79 -22.26 28.17
N ILE A 235 -5.71 -21.11 28.84
CA ILE A 235 -5.19 -21.03 30.21
C ILE A 235 -6.09 -21.84 31.14
N ALA A 236 -7.41 -21.64 31.08
CA ALA A 236 -8.39 -22.35 31.88
C ALA A 236 -8.24 -23.88 31.76
N ARG A 237 -8.10 -24.40 30.53
CA ARG A 237 -7.87 -25.83 30.28
C ARG A 237 -6.59 -26.37 30.92
N THR A 238 -5.51 -25.56 30.93
CA THR A 238 -4.21 -25.95 31.50
C THR A 238 -4.28 -26.10 33.02
N TYR A 239 -5.09 -25.27 33.69
CA TYR A 239 -5.22 -25.25 35.16
C TYR A 239 -6.45 -25.98 35.69
N ASN A 240 -7.26 -26.61 34.82
CA ASN A 240 -8.57 -27.22 35.16
C ASN A 240 -8.49 -28.53 35.99
N SER A 241 -7.41 -28.74 36.73
CA SER A 241 -7.15 -29.93 37.54
C SER A 241 -7.50 -29.76 39.02
N LYS A 242 -7.97 -28.58 39.47
CA LYS A 242 -8.37 -28.32 40.86
C LYS A 242 -9.88 -28.09 41.00
N GLN A 243 -10.43 -28.62 42.09
CA GLN A 243 -11.86 -28.84 42.42
C GLN A 243 -12.82 -27.62 42.40
N ASN A 244 -12.40 -26.44 41.95
CA ASN A 244 -13.17 -25.20 42.12
C ASN A 244 -13.82 -24.75 40.81
N LYS A 245 -15.11 -24.43 40.84
CA LYS A 245 -15.85 -23.94 39.67
C LYS A 245 -15.51 -22.47 39.44
N VAL A 246 -14.59 -22.17 38.52
CA VAL A 246 -14.26 -20.79 38.12
C VAL A 246 -15.11 -20.38 36.92
N LYS A 247 -15.85 -19.28 37.06
CA LYS A 247 -16.61 -18.62 35.99
C LYS A 247 -15.77 -17.50 35.38
N TYR A 248 -15.95 -17.27 34.08
CA TYR A 248 -15.25 -16.22 33.33
C TYR A 248 -16.26 -15.23 32.76
N LYS A 249 -16.10 -13.95 33.06
CA LYS A 249 -16.93 -12.85 32.55
C LYS A 249 -16.10 -11.97 31.62
N TYR A 250 -16.62 -11.69 30.43
CA TYR A 250 -15.97 -10.85 29.43
C TYR A 250 -16.80 -9.59 29.17
N LEU A 251 -16.21 -8.42 29.37
CA LEU A 251 -16.77 -7.12 28.99
C LEU A 251 -15.82 -6.45 28.00
N ILE A 252 -15.78 -6.98 26.77
CA ILE A 252 -14.80 -6.58 25.77
C ILE A 252 -15.54 -5.96 24.59
N GLU A 253 -15.23 -4.71 24.27
CA GLU A 253 -15.67 -4.05 23.05
C GLU A 253 -15.00 -4.71 21.83
N SER A 254 -15.79 -5.03 20.80
CA SER A 254 -15.26 -5.61 19.57
C SER A 254 -14.43 -4.54 18.84
N THR A 255 -13.12 -4.63 19.00
CA THR A 255 -12.15 -3.66 18.50
C THR A 255 -10.97 -4.38 17.86
N ASN A 256 -10.44 -3.76 16.83
CA ASN A 256 -9.17 -4.15 16.22
C ASN A 256 -8.05 -3.46 16.99
N LEU A 257 -7.09 -4.24 17.48
CA LEU A 257 -5.92 -3.72 18.19
C LEU A 257 -4.66 -4.06 17.40
N PRO A 258 -3.75 -3.08 17.16
CA PRO A 258 -2.49 -3.36 16.48
C PRO A 258 -1.65 -4.37 17.27
N MET A 259 -0.89 -5.18 16.55
CA MET A 259 -0.24 -6.34 17.18
C MET A 259 0.81 -5.97 18.24
N ASP A 260 1.47 -4.82 18.06
CA ASP A 260 2.43 -4.24 19.00
C ASP A 260 1.82 -4.00 20.40
N PHE A 261 0.49 -3.85 20.48
CA PHE A 261 -0.27 -3.75 21.72
C PHE A 261 -0.96 -5.07 22.10
N ALA A 262 -1.49 -5.81 21.12
CA ALA A 262 -2.20 -7.05 21.38
C ALA A 262 -1.31 -8.13 22.05
N ILE A 263 -0.05 -8.25 21.63
CA ILE A 263 0.90 -9.22 22.22
C ILE A 263 1.17 -8.88 23.70
N PRO A 264 1.63 -7.67 24.06
CA PRO A 264 1.81 -7.30 25.47
C PRO A 264 0.54 -7.48 26.31
N CYS A 265 -0.62 -7.04 25.82
CA CYS A 265 -1.89 -7.19 26.55
C CYS A 265 -2.24 -8.67 26.79
N GLY A 266 -2.07 -9.53 25.77
CA GLY A 266 -2.28 -10.97 25.92
C GLY A 266 -1.35 -11.60 26.95
N LEU A 267 -0.07 -11.20 26.98
CA LEU A 267 0.87 -11.69 27.99
C LEU A 267 0.53 -11.20 29.40
N ILE A 268 0.10 -9.94 29.56
CA ILE A 268 -0.38 -9.40 30.84
C ILE A 268 -1.57 -10.23 31.34
N ILE A 269 -2.57 -10.47 30.48
CA ILE A 269 -3.75 -11.27 30.81
C ILE A 269 -3.34 -12.69 31.18
N ASN A 270 -2.41 -13.30 30.44
CA ASN A 270 -1.92 -14.65 30.75
C ASN A 270 -1.31 -14.73 32.15
N GLU A 271 -0.50 -13.73 32.54
CA GLU A 271 0.08 -13.67 33.88
C GLU A 271 -0.97 -13.48 34.96
N LEU A 272 -1.87 -12.51 34.78
CA LEU A 272 -2.89 -12.17 35.77
C LEU A 272 -3.89 -13.31 35.97
N VAL A 273 -4.43 -13.88 34.89
CA VAL A 273 -5.37 -15.00 34.96
C VAL A 273 -4.69 -16.25 35.53
N SER A 274 -3.45 -16.54 35.15
CA SER A 274 -2.69 -17.65 35.74
C SER A 274 -2.49 -17.47 37.24
N ASN A 275 -2.20 -16.24 37.70
CA ASN A 275 -2.07 -15.95 39.13
C ASN A 275 -3.39 -16.13 39.88
N SER A 276 -4.50 -15.64 39.32
CA SER A 276 -5.83 -15.82 39.94
C SER A 276 -6.17 -17.32 40.09
N LEU A 277 -5.96 -18.13 39.05
CA LEU A 277 -6.22 -19.57 39.08
C LEU A 277 -5.31 -20.34 40.07
N LYS A 278 -4.08 -19.87 40.29
CA LYS A 278 -3.13 -20.51 41.21
C LYS A 278 -3.39 -20.17 42.68
N TYR A 279 -3.70 -18.91 42.95
CA TYR A 279 -3.60 -18.34 44.31
C TYR A 279 -4.92 -17.77 44.84
N ALA A 280 -5.81 -17.28 43.98
CA ALA A 280 -6.94 -16.47 44.43
C ALA A 280 -8.11 -17.31 44.97
N PHE A 281 -8.27 -18.55 44.49
CA PHE A 281 -9.47 -19.35 44.77
C PHE A 281 -9.25 -20.55 45.69
N SER A 282 -8.13 -20.65 46.42
CA SER A 282 -7.84 -21.84 47.26
C SER A 282 -8.89 -22.12 48.33
N GLU A 283 -9.61 -21.10 48.80
CA GLU A 283 -10.58 -21.18 49.89
C GLU A 283 -12.05 -21.01 49.44
N LEU A 284 -12.29 -20.81 48.13
CA LEU A 284 -13.62 -20.50 47.58
C LEU A 284 -14.19 -21.69 46.78
N GLN A 285 -15.48 -21.99 47.00
CA GLN A 285 -16.20 -23.01 46.20
C GLN A 285 -16.48 -22.54 44.76
N GLU A 286 -16.72 -21.24 44.56
CA GLU A 286 -16.89 -20.62 43.25
C GLU A 286 -15.97 -19.41 43.09
N GLY A 287 -15.19 -19.41 42.01
CA GLY A 287 -14.36 -18.27 41.62
C GLY A 287 -14.97 -17.52 40.43
N LEU A 288 -14.69 -16.23 40.33
CA LEU A 288 -15.05 -15.39 39.20
C LEU A 288 -13.81 -14.61 38.75
N ILE A 289 -13.48 -14.74 37.47
CA ILE A 289 -12.51 -13.88 36.81
C ILE A 289 -13.27 -13.02 35.80
N SER A 290 -13.13 -11.70 35.91
CA SER A 290 -13.69 -10.72 34.99
C SER A 290 -12.58 -10.05 34.18
N ILE A 291 -12.74 -10.02 32.86
CA ILE A 291 -11.82 -9.36 31.95
C ILE A 291 -12.62 -8.32 31.17
N SER A 292 -12.17 -7.06 31.25
CA SER A 292 -12.80 -5.95 30.54
C SER A 292 -11.80 -5.26 29.64
N PHE A 293 -12.23 -4.86 28.45
CA PHE A 293 -11.40 -4.09 27.51
C PHE A 293 -12.26 -3.12 26.72
N ASN A 294 -12.04 -1.82 26.90
CA ASN A 294 -12.85 -0.76 26.31
C ASN A 294 -11.96 0.37 25.77
N ASN A 295 -12.44 1.05 24.73
CA ASN A 295 -11.87 2.30 24.25
C ASN A 295 -12.53 3.47 24.99
N ILE A 296 -11.80 4.12 25.90
CA ILE A 296 -12.33 5.20 26.75
C ILE A 296 -12.53 6.49 25.93
N SER A 297 -11.60 6.80 25.02
CA SER A 297 -11.59 8.04 24.21
C SER A 297 -10.43 8.01 23.21
N ASP A 298 -10.61 8.41 21.94
CA ASP A 298 -9.55 8.64 20.94
C ASP A 298 -8.28 7.78 21.13
N ASN A 299 -8.40 6.48 20.82
CA ASN A 299 -7.31 5.49 20.88
C ASN A 299 -6.73 5.24 22.29
N ASN A 300 -7.43 5.66 23.34
CA ASN A 300 -7.07 5.37 24.73
C ASN A 300 -7.87 4.17 25.22
N TYR A 301 -7.17 3.08 25.53
CA TYR A 301 -7.77 1.80 25.91
C TYR A 301 -7.56 1.53 27.41
N SER A 302 -8.55 0.85 28.00
CA SER A 302 -8.45 0.31 29.35
C SER A 302 -8.65 -1.19 29.35
N LEU A 303 -7.61 -1.90 29.79
CA LEU A 303 -7.64 -3.32 30.07
C LEU A 303 -7.79 -3.54 31.58
N ILE A 304 -8.82 -4.24 32.01
CA ILE A 304 -9.06 -4.57 33.41
C ILE A 304 -9.13 -6.08 33.57
N VAL A 305 -8.36 -6.62 34.51
CA VAL A 305 -8.46 -8.03 34.94
C VAL A 305 -8.73 -8.04 36.44
N GLU A 306 -9.80 -8.71 36.84
CA GLU A 306 -10.30 -8.73 38.21
C GLU A 306 -10.69 -10.15 38.63
N ASP A 307 -10.35 -10.54 39.86
CA ASP A 307 -10.84 -11.74 40.51
C ASP A 307 -11.49 -11.44 41.87
N ASN A 308 -12.45 -12.28 42.25
CA ASN A 308 -13.13 -12.21 43.55
C ASN A 308 -12.47 -13.09 44.64
N GLY A 309 -11.18 -13.38 44.50
CA GLY A 309 -10.47 -14.29 45.39
C GLY A 309 -10.07 -13.68 46.73
N VAL A 310 -9.18 -14.37 47.43
CA VAL A 310 -8.64 -13.94 48.75
C VAL A 310 -7.83 -12.62 48.69
N GLY A 311 -7.51 -12.14 47.49
CA GLY A 311 -6.73 -10.92 47.27
C GLY A 311 -5.23 -11.09 47.52
N ILE A 312 -4.49 -10.01 47.29
CA ILE A 312 -3.05 -9.90 47.61
C ILE A 312 -2.91 -9.01 48.86
N ASN A 313 -1.89 -9.25 49.68
CA ASN A 313 -1.60 -8.42 50.85
C ASN A 313 -1.62 -6.91 50.49
N LYS A 314 -2.33 -6.09 51.27
CA LYS A 314 -2.54 -4.65 51.02
C LYS A 314 -1.24 -3.83 50.97
N ASP A 315 -0.16 -4.31 51.59
CA ASP A 315 1.18 -3.69 51.54
C ASP A 315 2.00 -4.11 50.31
N PHE A 316 1.40 -4.81 49.35
CA PHE A 316 2.08 -5.27 48.15
C PHE A 316 2.40 -4.13 47.19
N ASP A 317 3.67 -3.75 47.12
CA ASP A 317 4.20 -2.83 46.11
C ASP A 317 4.74 -3.61 44.90
N ILE A 318 4.07 -3.47 43.77
CA ILE A 318 4.46 -4.12 42.52
C ILE A 318 5.85 -3.68 42.02
N LYS A 319 6.31 -2.47 42.37
CA LYS A 319 7.64 -1.97 41.98
C LYS A 319 8.76 -2.62 42.79
N LYS A 320 8.45 -3.18 43.97
CA LYS A 320 9.42 -3.82 44.89
C LYS A 320 9.33 -5.34 44.91
N THR A 321 8.45 -5.92 44.09
CA THR A 321 8.21 -7.36 44.08
C THR A 321 9.43 -8.17 43.61
N LYS A 322 9.64 -9.32 44.26
CA LYS A 322 10.60 -10.34 43.80
C LYS A 322 10.00 -11.27 42.75
N SER A 323 8.68 -11.25 42.55
CA SER A 323 8.01 -12.19 41.63
C SER A 323 8.31 -11.84 40.17
N LEU A 324 8.72 -12.85 39.41
CA LEU A 324 9.06 -12.70 37.99
C LEU A 324 7.85 -12.26 37.15
N GLY A 325 6.67 -12.83 37.39
CA GLY A 325 5.45 -12.48 36.66
C GLY A 325 5.08 -11.00 36.76
N MET A 326 5.22 -10.41 37.95
CA MET A 326 4.92 -8.98 38.15
C MET A 326 5.97 -8.07 37.52
N LYS A 327 7.25 -8.49 37.50
CA LYS A 327 8.30 -7.78 36.74
C LYS A 327 8.00 -7.80 35.23
N ILE A 328 7.51 -8.93 34.72
CA ILE A 328 7.09 -9.05 33.31
C ILE A 328 5.91 -8.11 33.03
N ILE A 329 4.85 -8.13 33.86
CA ILE A 329 3.71 -7.21 33.72
C ILE A 329 4.18 -5.76 33.70
N HIS A 330 5.03 -5.36 34.64
CA HIS A 330 5.55 -3.99 34.70
C HIS A 330 6.32 -3.60 33.42
N LYS A 331 7.15 -4.52 32.89
CA LYS A 331 7.90 -4.28 31.65
C LYS A 331 7.01 -4.20 30.41
N LEU A 332 5.97 -5.03 30.34
CA LEU A 332 5.01 -5.00 29.24
C LEU A 332 4.15 -3.74 29.27
N VAL A 333 3.74 -3.28 30.45
CA VAL A 333 3.02 -2.01 30.60
C VAL A 333 3.91 -0.83 30.16
N GLN A 334 5.21 -0.84 30.52
CA GLN A 334 6.17 0.15 30.03
C GLN A 334 6.32 0.11 28.50
N GLN A 335 6.35 -1.09 27.90
CA GLN A 335 6.51 -1.27 26.46
C GLN A 335 5.35 -0.65 25.67
N ILE A 336 4.13 -0.72 26.19
CA ILE A 336 2.95 -0.09 25.58
C ILE A 336 2.73 1.35 26.05
N GLU A 337 3.73 1.94 26.73
CA GLU A 337 3.67 3.30 27.29
C GLU A 337 2.43 3.52 28.20
N GLY A 338 2.01 2.48 28.91
CA GLY A 338 0.79 2.47 29.72
C GLY A 338 0.98 2.79 31.20
N GLU A 339 -0.13 3.01 31.89
CA GLU A 339 -0.23 3.19 33.34
C GLU A 339 -0.89 1.96 33.98
N LEU A 340 -0.32 1.47 35.07
CA LEU A 340 -0.86 0.35 35.85
C LEU A 340 -1.39 0.84 37.19
N ILE A 341 -2.67 0.56 37.44
CA ILE A 341 -3.38 0.83 38.68
C ILE A 341 -3.83 -0.52 39.27
N SER A 342 -3.63 -0.72 40.57
CA SER A 342 -4.03 -1.96 41.26
C SER A 342 -4.90 -1.67 42.47
N ASP A 343 -5.93 -2.50 42.67
CA ASP A 343 -6.84 -2.45 43.81
C ASP A 343 -7.00 -3.87 44.38
N PHE A 344 -6.86 -4.00 45.70
CA PHE A 344 -6.91 -5.27 46.43
C PHE A 344 -8.00 -5.27 47.52
N SER A 345 -8.99 -4.36 47.44
CA SER A 345 -10.03 -4.25 48.46
C SER A 345 -11.00 -5.42 48.48
N ASN A 346 -11.39 -5.93 47.30
CA ASN A 346 -12.39 -6.99 47.10
C ASN A 346 -11.84 -8.06 46.13
N GLY A 347 -10.77 -8.73 46.53
CA GLY A 347 -10.03 -9.67 45.68
C GLY A 347 -8.83 -8.97 45.03
N THR A 348 -8.58 -9.24 43.75
CA THR A 348 -7.44 -8.67 43.02
C THR A 348 -7.89 -8.00 41.75
N LYS A 349 -7.64 -6.70 41.59
CA LYS A 349 -7.96 -5.94 40.39
C LYS A 349 -6.74 -5.21 39.86
N PHE A 350 -6.47 -5.38 38.57
CA PHE A 350 -5.48 -4.62 37.84
C PHE A 350 -6.14 -3.89 36.67
N CYS A 351 -5.84 -2.61 36.54
CA CYS A 351 -6.30 -1.75 35.45
C CYS A 351 -5.07 -1.18 34.73
N ILE A 352 -5.01 -1.40 33.41
CA ILE A 352 -3.95 -0.94 32.53
C ILE A 352 -4.56 0.02 31.53
N ASN A 353 -4.14 1.29 31.58
CA ASN A 353 -4.58 2.31 30.64
C ASN A 353 -3.43 2.65 29.70
N PHE A 354 -3.68 2.69 28.39
CA PHE A 354 -2.63 2.97 27.40
C PHE A 354 -3.23 3.57 26.13
N LYS A 355 -2.41 4.28 25.36
CA LYS A 355 -2.83 4.93 24.12
C LYS A 355 -2.16 4.27 22.91
N THR A 356 -2.94 3.93 21.89
CA THR A 356 -2.40 3.50 20.60
C THR A 356 -2.05 4.73 19.75
N LYS A 357 -0.94 4.64 19.01
CA LYS A 357 -0.42 5.75 18.18
C LYS A 357 -1.29 6.01 16.96
#